data_AF-A0A8T3PPF1-F1
#
_entry.id   AF-A0A8T3PPF1-F1
#
_cell.length_a   1.000
_cell.length_b   1.000
_cell.length_c   1.000
_cell.angle_alpha   90.00
_cell.angle_beta   90.00
_cell.angle_gamma   90.00
#
_symmetry.space_group_name_H-M   'P 1'
#
loop_
_entity.id
_entity.type
_entity.pdbx_description
1 polymer ?
#
loop_
_entity_poly.entity_id
_entity_poly.type
_entity_poly.pdbx_seq_one_letter_code
_entity_poly.pdbx_strand_id
1 'polypeptide(L)'
;MSDRWQTDRIEVVDNILDMRYFSDLLPALAEDGRPWEIFYEVKANLTRAQVAALRAAGVAHIQPGIESLSDHVLKLMRKGTCGLRNVQLLKWCREHGIGVDWNILYGFPGETREDYEEMLAMLPAIEFLDPPVACGPLRMDRFSPYFEKPEEFGLINVRPMKPYAFLYPFPRESLMRIAYHFDFDYRPGEAPAGHADDVIRFTEAWRQKEERGLLCSVRRPNGALLLRDTRPGATMREVELSGGEAAAYEFCDEFRPFAGIVRRLREWSPGAEITEEGVRGFLESLAANRLMLTDGRNWLSLAVRVREVPRANAPDGKQARPWVTTREAVLV
;
A
#
# COMPACT_ATOMS: atom_id res chain seq x y z
N MET A 1 -19.89 22.33 -12.44
CA MET A 1 -20.16 21.10 -13.22
C MET A 1 -21.14 20.19 -12.48
N SER A 2 -20.94 19.93 -11.18
CA SER A 2 -21.89 19.16 -10.34
C SER A 2 -23.33 19.67 -10.46
N ASP A 3 -23.63 20.95 -10.19
CA ASP A 3 -25.01 21.45 -10.26
C ASP A 3 -25.66 21.33 -11.66
N ARG A 4 -24.85 21.44 -12.72
CA ARG A 4 -25.33 21.37 -14.12
C ARG A 4 -25.59 19.94 -14.57
N TRP A 5 -24.75 19.00 -14.14
CA TRP A 5 -24.74 17.61 -14.61
C TRP A 5 -25.19 16.60 -13.54
N GLN A 6 -25.59 17.09 -12.35
CA GLN A 6 -26.07 16.32 -11.20
C GLN A 6 -25.15 15.16 -10.83
N THR A 7 -23.85 15.44 -10.76
CA THR A 7 -22.82 14.46 -10.37
C THR A 7 -21.92 15.01 -9.27
N ASP A 8 -21.73 14.20 -8.25
CA ASP A 8 -20.80 14.47 -7.14
C ASP A 8 -19.57 13.57 -7.22
N ARG A 9 -19.45 12.79 -8.30
CA ARG A 9 -18.30 11.92 -8.58
C ARG A 9 -17.29 12.64 -9.48
N ILE A 10 -16.06 12.78 -9.00
CA ILE A 10 -15.00 13.53 -9.67
C ILE A 10 -13.73 12.67 -9.74
N GLU A 11 -13.26 12.40 -10.95
CA GLU A 11 -11.95 11.81 -11.19
C GLU A 11 -10.95 12.93 -11.47
N VAL A 12 -9.97 13.11 -10.58
CA VAL A 12 -8.90 14.08 -10.82
C VAL A 12 -7.79 13.41 -11.63
N VAL A 13 -7.36 14.07 -12.70
CA VAL A 13 -6.45 13.50 -13.71
C VAL A 13 -5.00 13.93 -13.55
N ASP A 14 -4.68 14.71 -12.52
CA ASP A 14 -3.31 15.01 -12.11
C ASP A 14 -2.60 13.72 -11.71
N ASN A 15 -1.37 13.52 -12.20
CA ASN A 15 -0.59 12.31 -11.89
C ASN A 15 -0.31 12.14 -10.39
N ILE A 16 -0.26 13.24 -9.62
CA ILE A 16 -0.06 13.23 -8.18
C ILE A 16 -0.77 14.45 -7.58
N LEU A 17 -1.56 14.23 -6.52
CA LEU A 17 -2.13 15.28 -5.68
C LEU A 17 -1.07 16.27 -5.21
N ASP A 18 -1.32 17.56 -5.42
CA ASP A 18 -0.47 18.62 -4.91
C ASP A 18 -0.60 18.74 -3.39
N MET A 19 0.52 18.71 -2.66
CA MET A 19 0.53 18.79 -1.20
C MET A 19 -0.02 20.12 -0.66
N ARG A 20 -0.08 21.17 -1.48
CA ARG A 20 -0.73 22.45 -1.12
C ARG A 20 -2.24 22.30 -0.89
N TYR A 21 -2.87 21.30 -1.53
CA TYR A 21 -4.30 21.01 -1.40
C TYR A 21 -4.74 20.65 0.02
N PHE A 22 -3.83 20.16 0.86
CA PHE A 22 -4.12 19.95 2.28
C PHE A 22 -4.34 21.24 3.07
N SER A 23 -3.87 22.39 2.57
CA SER A 23 -4.00 23.69 3.23
C SER A 23 -5.01 24.63 2.58
N ASP A 24 -5.46 24.35 1.35
CA ASP A 24 -6.41 25.20 0.63
C ASP A 24 -7.69 24.45 0.19
N LEU A 25 -7.60 23.57 -0.81
CA LEU A 25 -8.73 22.94 -1.48
C LEU A 25 -9.47 21.93 -0.61
N LEU A 26 -8.75 21.01 0.03
CA LEU A 26 -9.37 19.92 0.81
C LEU A 26 -10.18 20.46 2.01
N PRO A 27 -9.69 21.46 2.78
CA PRO A 27 -10.51 22.13 3.78
C PRO A 27 -11.80 22.74 3.20
N ALA A 28 -11.71 23.45 2.06
CA ALA A 28 -12.88 24.07 1.44
C ALA A 28 -13.92 23.04 0.96
N LEU A 29 -13.46 21.90 0.42
CA LEU A 29 -14.35 20.79 0.05
C LEU A 29 -15.02 20.14 1.25
N ALA A 30 -14.33 20.04 2.38
CA ALA A 30 -14.91 19.53 3.62
C ALA A 30 -15.98 20.47 4.20
N GLU A 31 -15.78 21.78 4.09
CA GLU A 31 -16.75 22.80 4.53
C GLU A 31 -18.00 22.89 3.65
N ASP A 32 -17.87 22.61 2.35
CA ASP A 32 -18.98 22.62 1.39
C ASP A 32 -20.08 21.58 1.74
N GLY A 33 -19.73 20.50 2.46
CA GLY A 33 -20.69 19.57 3.05
C GLY A 33 -21.48 18.72 2.05
N ARG A 34 -21.20 18.83 0.75
CA ARG A 34 -21.76 17.97 -0.28
C ARG A 34 -21.20 16.55 -0.15
N PRO A 35 -21.95 15.52 -0.58
CA PRO A 35 -21.50 14.13 -0.54
C PRO A 35 -20.54 13.82 -1.71
N TRP A 36 -19.42 14.54 -1.78
CA TRP A 36 -18.42 14.33 -2.82
C TRP A 36 -17.88 12.89 -2.80
N GLU A 37 -17.65 12.35 -4.00
CA GLU A 37 -16.93 11.11 -4.24
C GLU A 37 -15.75 11.41 -5.18
N ILE A 38 -14.59 11.70 -4.60
CA ILE A 38 -13.41 12.13 -5.36
C ILE A 38 -12.37 11.02 -5.41
N PHE A 39 -11.70 10.90 -6.55
CA PHE A 39 -10.51 10.08 -6.76
C PHE A 39 -9.27 10.94 -7.00
N TYR A 40 -8.15 10.54 -6.39
CA TYR A 40 -6.83 11.14 -6.60
C TYR A 40 -5.72 10.09 -6.73
N GLU A 41 -4.77 10.32 -7.64
CA GLU A 41 -3.45 9.68 -7.56
C GLU A 41 -2.59 10.40 -6.51
N VAL A 42 -1.85 9.65 -5.67
CA VAL A 42 -1.08 10.22 -4.55
C VAL A 42 0.28 9.53 -4.39
N LYS A 43 1.17 10.11 -3.57
CA LYS A 43 2.35 9.41 -3.07
C LYS A 43 2.00 8.55 -1.86
N ALA A 44 2.71 7.43 -1.68
CA ALA A 44 2.48 6.50 -0.56
C ALA A 44 2.96 7.02 0.82
N ASN A 45 3.42 8.26 0.92
CA ASN A 45 4.03 8.84 2.13
C ASN A 45 3.08 9.76 2.93
N LEU A 46 1.76 9.64 2.72
CA LEU A 46 0.76 10.41 3.47
C LEU A 46 0.81 10.07 4.97
N THR A 47 0.55 11.07 5.81
CA THR A 47 0.35 10.92 7.25
C THR A 47 -1.09 10.53 7.58
N ARG A 48 -1.34 9.95 8.75
CA ARG A 48 -2.72 9.63 9.20
C ARG A 48 -3.65 10.84 9.20
N ALA A 49 -3.14 12.02 9.59
CA ALA A 49 -3.91 13.26 9.56
C ALA A 49 -4.30 13.68 8.13
N GLN A 50 -3.40 13.47 7.16
CA GLN A 50 -3.69 13.72 5.74
C GLN A 50 -4.73 12.73 5.20
N VAL A 51 -4.64 11.45 5.54
CA VAL A 51 -5.67 10.46 5.18
C VAL A 51 -7.04 10.87 5.74
N ALA A 52 -7.09 11.33 6.99
CA ALA A 52 -8.32 11.85 7.59
C ALA A 52 -8.86 13.10 6.85
N ALA A 53 -7.98 14.02 6.46
CA ALA A 53 -8.35 15.23 5.71
C ALA A 53 -8.89 14.90 4.32
N LEU A 54 -8.30 13.93 3.61
CA LEU A 54 -8.82 13.42 2.34
C LEU A 54 -10.26 12.91 2.52
N ARG A 55 -10.49 12.06 3.53
CA ARG A 55 -11.85 11.54 3.79
C ARG A 55 -12.84 12.66 4.07
N ALA A 56 -12.45 13.64 4.89
CA ALA A 56 -13.30 14.78 5.25
C ALA A 56 -13.69 15.64 4.03
N ALA A 57 -12.78 15.75 3.05
CA ALA A 57 -13.00 16.44 1.79
C ALA A 57 -13.83 15.63 0.75
N GLY A 58 -14.32 14.44 1.13
CA GLY A 58 -15.07 13.56 0.22
C GLY A 58 -14.21 12.76 -0.77
N VAL A 59 -12.89 12.67 -0.53
CA VAL A 59 -12.06 11.70 -1.26
C VAL A 59 -12.45 10.30 -0.78
N ALA A 60 -12.98 9.52 -1.71
CA ALA A 60 -13.47 8.17 -1.46
C ALA A 60 -12.46 7.11 -1.89
N HIS A 61 -11.64 7.40 -2.91
CA HIS A 61 -10.62 6.49 -3.42
C HIS A 61 -9.32 7.21 -3.72
N ILE A 62 -8.20 6.50 -3.58
CA ILE A 62 -6.89 6.99 -3.97
C ILE A 62 -6.10 5.90 -4.70
N GLN A 63 -5.17 6.33 -5.55
CA GLN A 63 -4.14 5.48 -6.13
C GLN A 63 -2.75 5.92 -5.66
N PRO A 64 -2.23 5.34 -4.56
CA PRO A 64 -0.88 5.58 -4.12
C PRO A 64 0.11 4.76 -4.94
N GLY A 65 1.25 5.36 -5.30
CA GLY A 65 2.36 4.62 -5.88
C GLY A 65 3.03 3.70 -4.85
N ILE A 66 2.47 2.51 -4.59
CA ILE A 66 3.02 1.48 -3.69
C ILE A 66 4.05 0.63 -4.43
N GLU A 67 3.66 0.06 -5.59
CA GLU A 67 4.44 -0.76 -6.53
C GLU A 67 5.08 -2.05 -5.99
N SER A 68 5.48 -2.11 -4.73
CA SER A 68 6.03 -3.31 -4.10
C SER A 68 5.96 -3.19 -2.58
N LEU A 69 6.08 -4.32 -1.91
CA LEU A 69 6.29 -4.40 -0.47
C LEU A 69 7.70 -4.87 -0.10
N SER A 70 8.57 -5.17 -1.08
CA SER A 70 10.01 -5.40 -0.85
C SER A 70 10.76 -4.07 -0.84
N ASP A 71 11.51 -3.82 0.24
CA ASP A 71 12.34 -2.62 0.38
C ASP A 71 13.46 -2.56 -0.66
N HIS A 72 14.01 -3.71 -1.05
CA HIS A 72 15.04 -3.79 -2.07
C HIS A 72 14.48 -3.43 -3.45
N VAL A 73 13.33 -3.98 -3.83
CA VAL A 73 12.64 -3.65 -5.09
C VAL A 73 12.25 -2.17 -5.13
N LEU A 74 11.69 -1.64 -4.03
CA LEU A 74 11.37 -0.21 -3.89
C LEU A 74 12.61 0.70 -4.05
N LYS A 75 13.78 0.24 -3.62
CA LYS A 75 15.06 0.94 -3.79
C LYS A 75 15.54 0.89 -5.24
N LEU A 76 15.40 -0.24 -5.93
CA LEU A 76 15.69 -0.35 -7.38
C LEU A 76 14.84 0.65 -8.18
N MET A 77 13.56 0.79 -7.83
CA MET A 77 12.63 1.76 -8.41
C MET A 77 12.85 3.21 -7.96
N ARG A 78 13.74 3.46 -6.98
CA ARG A 78 13.98 4.79 -6.38
C ARG A 78 12.70 5.44 -5.81
N LYS A 79 11.77 4.64 -5.27
CA LYS A 79 10.44 5.12 -4.83
C LYS A 79 10.49 6.00 -3.57
N GLY A 80 11.55 5.88 -2.76
CA GLY A 80 11.71 6.67 -1.53
C GLY A 80 10.73 6.29 -0.40
N THR A 81 10.22 5.05 -0.43
CA THR A 81 9.33 4.45 0.58
C THR A 81 9.86 3.06 0.98
N CYS A 82 9.19 2.41 1.93
CA CYS A 82 9.45 1.03 2.36
C CYS A 82 8.12 0.25 2.47
N GLY A 83 8.20 -1.08 2.46
CA GLY A 83 7.04 -1.97 2.49
C GLY A 83 6.14 -1.74 3.70
N LEU A 84 6.73 -1.58 4.90
CA LEU A 84 5.95 -1.28 6.10
C LEU A 84 5.22 0.07 6.03
N ARG A 85 5.83 1.10 5.43
CA ARG A 85 5.15 2.38 5.22
C ARG A 85 3.98 2.24 4.24
N ASN A 86 4.14 1.43 3.19
CA ASN A 86 3.06 1.17 2.24
C ASN A 86 1.88 0.44 2.92
N VAL A 87 2.15 -0.59 3.74
CA VAL A 87 1.10 -1.26 4.54
C VAL A 87 0.43 -0.31 5.54
N GLN A 88 1.20 0.56 6.18
CA GLN A 88 0.67 1.58 7.09
C GLN A 88 -0.36 2.48 6.40
N LEU A 89 -0.07 2.94 5.17
CA LEU A 89 -1.03 3.73 4.39
C LEU A 89 -2.30 2.93 4.10
N LEU A 90 -2.18 1.68 3.64
CA LEU A 90 -3.34 0.80 3.39
C LEU A 90 -4.21 0.65 4.64
N LYS A 91 -3.59 0.44 5.81
CA LYS A 91 -4.27 0.35 7.10
C LYS A 91 -5.03 1.63 7.45
N TRP A 92 -4.39 2.79 7.30
CA TRP A 92 -5.05 4.07 7.59
C TRP A 92 -6.19 4.38 6.63
N CYS A 93 -6.03 4.07 5.34
CA CYS A 93 -7.12 4.22 4.37
C CYS A 93 -8.32 3.34 4.73
N ARG A 94 -8.07 2.08 5.09
CA ARG A 94 -9.10 1.16 5.59
C ARG A 94 -9.81 1.72 6.82
N GLU A 95 -9.07 2.30 7.77
CA GLU A 95 -9.61 2.93 8.97
C GLU A 95 -10.54 4.12 8.67
N HIS A 96 -10.17 4.93 7.68
CA HIS A 96 -10.92 6.11 7.28
C HIS A 96 -11.98 5.82 6.21
N GLY A 97 -12.13 4.57 5.76
CA GLY A 97 -13.08 4.18 4.72
C GLY A 97 -12.74 4.77 3.34
N ILE A 98 -11.45 4.89 3.03
CA ILE A 98 -10.94 5.26 1.71
C ILE A 98 -10.51 3.97 1.00
N GLY A 99 -11.04 3.73 -0.21
CA GLY A 99 -10.59 2.63 -1.06
C GLY A 99 -9.22 2.91 -1.67
N VAL A 100 -8.39 1.88 -1.79
CA VAL A 100 -7.04 2.03 -2.33
C VAL A 100 -6.85 1.17 -3.57
N ASP A 101 -6.60 1.82 -4.71
CA ASP A 101 -6.18 1.16 -5.94
C ASP A 101 -4.66 1.18 -6.01
N TRP A 102 -4.00 0.02 -5.98
CA TRP A 102 -2.54 -0.04 -6.03
C TRP A 102 -2.06 -1.23 -6.85
N ASN A 103 -0.84 -1.15 -7.38
CA ASN A 103 -0.27 -2.17 -8.25
C ASN A 103 0.98 -2.79 -7.63
N ILE A 104 1.30 -4.01 -8.09
CA ILE A 104 2.63 -4.60 -7.92
C ILE A 104 3.34 -4.54 -9.26
N LEU A 105 4.53 -3.94 -9.28
CA LEU A 105 5.40 -3.93 -10.44
C LEU A 105 6.54 -4.91 -10.22
N TYR A 106 6.87 -5.66 -11.26
CA TYR A 106 7.88 -6.70 -11.19
C TYR A 106 8.72 -6.76 -12.47
N GLY A 107 9.82 -7.48 -12.42
CA GLY A 107 10.71 -7.65 -13.57
C GLY A 107 11.74 -6.54 -13.70
N PHE A 108 12.08 -5.85 -12.62
CA PHE A 108 13.15 -4.86 -12.67
C PHE A 108 14.52 -5.54 -12.69
N PRO A 109 15.51 -4.98 -13.43
CA PRO A 109 16.89 -5.43 -13.33
C PRO A 109 17.42 -5.36 -11.89
N GLY A 110 17.97 -6.47 -11.41
CA GLY A 110 18.53 -6.60 -10.06
C GLY A 110 17.58 -7.20 -9.02
N GLU A 111 16.31 -7.42 -9.35
CA GLU A 111 15.39 -8.14 -8.44
C GLU A 111 15.80 -9.60 -8.25
N THR A 112 15.60 -10.11 -7.05
CA THR A 112 15.92 -11.50 -6.68
C THR A 112 14.66 -12.29 -6.36
N ARG A 113 14.80 -13.61 -6.18
CA ARG A 113 13.68 -14.45 -5.75
C ARG A 113 13.29 -14.15 -4.29
N GLU A 114 14.29 -13.89 -3.46
CA GLU A 114 14.14 -13.58 -2.04
C GLU A 114 13.26 -12.35 -1.82
N ASP A 115 13.35 -11.35 -2.70
CA ASP A 115 12.48 -10.16 -2.68
C ASP A 115 10.98 -10.53 -2.66
N TYR A 116 10.61 -11.53 -3.43
CA TYR A 116 9.22 -11.99 -3.56
C TYR A 116 8.86 -13.02 -2.48
N GLU A 117 9.82 -13.81 -1.99
CA GLU A 117 9.62 -14.73 -0.86
C GLU A 117 9.32 -13.96 0.44
N GLU A 118 10.07 -12.89 0.72
CA GLU A 118 9.84 -12.01 1.88
C GLU A 118 8.46 -11.34 1.79
N MET A 119 8.10 -10.83 0.61
CA MET A 119 6.77 -10.29 0.36
C MET A 119 5.69 -11.37 0.50
N LEU A 120 5.89 -12.59 0.01
CA LEU A 120 4.89 -13.66 0.15
C LEU A 120 4.66 -14.03 1.62
N ALA A 121 5.68 -13.94 2.47
CA ALA A 121 5.56 -14.20 3.91
C ALA A 121 4.69 -13.16 4.63
N MET A 122 4.68 -11.89 4.19
CA MET A 122 3.89 -10.83 4.84
C MET A 122 2.44 -10.77 4.34
N LEU A 123 2.17 -11.12 3.07
CA LEU A 123 0.86 -10.95 2.44
C LEU A 123 -0.30 -11.58 3.23
N PRO A 124 -0.20 -12.81 3.78
CA PRO A 124 -1.26 -13.42 4.60
C PRO A 124 -1.69 -12.59 5.82
N ALA A 125 -0.80 -11.75 6.36
CA ALA A 125 -1.13 -10.91 7.50
C ALA A 125 -1.97 -9.68 7.11
N ILE A 126 -1.93 -9.25 5.84
CA ILE A 126 -2.57 -8.02 5.36
C ILE A 126 -3.74 -8.27 4.40
N GLU A 127 -4.14 -9.53 4.17
CA GLU A 127 -5.24 -9.87 3.25
C GLU A 127 -6.59 -9.19 3.58
N PHE A 128 -6.75 -8.67 4.79
CA PHE A 128 -7.94 -7.91 5.21
C PHE A 128 -7.96 -6.44 4.73
N LEU A 129 -6.86 -5.97 4.13
CA LEU A 129 -6.73 -4.68 3.45
C LEU A 129 -7.07 -4.83 1.96
N ASP A 130 -7.08 -3.71 1.23
CA ASP A 130 -7.34 -3.72 -0.22
C ASP A 130 -6.23 -4.44 -1.00
N PRO A 131 -6.58 -5.41 -1.87
CA PRO A 131 -5.59 -6.13 -2.69
C PRO A 131 -5.03 -5.22 -3.79
N PRO A 132 -3.85 -5.55 -4.35
CA PRO A 132 -3.41 -4.89 -5.58
C PRO A 132 -4.40 -5.16 -6.71
N VAL A 133 -4.75 -4.12 -7.46
CA VAL A 133 -5.67 -4.19 -8.60
C VAL A 133 -5.03 -4.87 -9.81
N ALA A 134 -3.70 -4.73 -9.96
CA ALA A 134 -2.93 -5.45 -10.98
C ALA A 134 -1.51 -5.80 -10.52
N CYS A 135 -0.93 -6.80 -11.18
CA CYS A 135 0.50 -7.06 -11.19
C CYS A 135 1.02 -6.86 -12.61
N GLY A 136 1.93 -5.91 -12.82
CA GLY A 136 2.43 -5.54 -14.14
C GLY A 136 3.94 -5.71 -14.25
N PRO A 137 4.47 -6.28 -15.35
CA PRO A 137 5.90 -6.30 -15.57
C PRO A 137 6.43 -4.88 -15.84
N LEU A 138 7.74 -4.68 -15.68
CA LEU A 138 8.46 -3.47 -16.05
C LEU A 138 8.10 -3.10 -17.50
N ARG A 139 7.55 -1.90 -17.66
CA ARG A 139 7.34 -1.25 -18.95
C ARG A 139 8.41 -0.19 -19.16
N MET A 140 9.06 -0.22 -20.33
CA MET A 140 10.04 0.82 -20.68
C MET A 140 9.31 1.98 -21.35
N ASP A 141 9.24 3.10 -20.64
CA ASP A 141 8.66 4.34 -21.14
C ASP A 141 9.76 5.30 -21.62
N ARG A 142 9.46 6.11 -22.63
CA ARG A 142 10.38 7.13 -23.14
C ARG A 142 10.77 8.08 -22.01
N PHE A 143 12.01 8.56 -22.03
CA PHE A 143 12.59 9.44 -21.02
C PHE A 143 12.79 8.78 -19.64
N SER A 144 12.39 7.52 -19.47
CA SER A 144 12.77 6.75 -18.28
C SER A 144 14.27 6.47 -18.27
N PRO A 145 14.89 6.28 -17.09
CA PRO A 145 16.28 5.84 -17.00
C PRO A 145 16.56 4.56 -17.79
N TYR A 146 15.60 3.65 -17.86
CA TYR A 146 15.68 2.40 -18.63
C TYR A 146 15.72 2.64 -20.13
N PHE A 147 15.07 3.69 -20.64
CA PHE A 147 15.11 4.06 -22.05
C PHE A 147 16.35 4.90 -22.42
N GLU A 148 16.73 5.84 -21.55
CA GLU A 148 17.87 6.73 -21.82
C GLU A 148 19.21 5.99 -21.71
N LYS A 149 19.29 4.95 -20.87
CA LYS A 149 20.52 4.21 -20.59
C LYS A 149 20.30 2.69 -20.41
N PRO A 150 19.67 2.00 -21.38
CA PRO A 150 19.27 0.60 -21.23
C PRO A 150 20.45 -0.33 -20.91
N GLU A 151 21.64 -0.04 -21.45
CA GLU A 151 22.84 -0.86 -21.26
C GLU A 151 23.37 -0.83 -19.82
N GLU A 152 23.15 0.25 -19.07
CA GLU A 152 23.50 0.33 -17.63
C GLU A 152 22.65 -0.64 -16.79
N PHE A 153 21.49 -1.06 -17.31
CA PHE A 153 20.53 -1.94 -16.64
C PHE A 153 20.45 -3.35 -17.27
N GLY A 154 21.35 -3.69 -18.18
CA GLY A 154 21.32 -5.00 -18.85
C GLY A 154 20.15 -5.17 -19.82
N LEU A 155 19.51 -4.08 -20.26
CA LEU A 155 18.43 -4.08 -21.22
C LEU A 155 19.00 -3.87 -22.64
N ILE A 156 18.57 -4.69 -23.60
CA ILE A 156 19.06 -4.70 -24.97
C ILE A 156 17.89 -4.77 -25.97
N ASN A 157 18.17 -4.60 -27.26
CA ASN A 157 17.17 -4.73 -28.34
C ASN A 157 15.92 -3.85 -28.16
N VAL A 158 16.10 -2.63 -27.62
CA VAL A 158 15.02 -1.66 -27.43
C VAL A 158 14.34 -1.37 -28.77
N ARG A 159 13.01 -1.46 -28.76
CA ARG A 159 12.17 -1.33 -29.97
C ARG A 159 10.78 -0.81 -29.60
N PRO A 160 10.08 -0.08 -30.47
CA PRO A 160 8.72 0.38 -30.18
C PRO A 160 7.83 -0.83 -29.91
N MET A 161 6.92 -0.72 -28.95
CA MET A 161 5.94 -1.80 -28.71
C MET A 161 5.19 -2.14 -30.00
N LYS A 162 4.91 -3.43 -30.19
CA LYS A 162 4.24 -3.95 -31.40
C LYS A 162 2.99 -3.16 -31.86
N PRO A 163 2.09 -2.67 -30.97
CA PRO A 163 0.90 -1.90 -31.38
C PRO A 163 1.21 -0.67 -32.25
N TYR A 164 2.37 0.00 -32.05
CA TYR A 164 2.73 1.17 -32.86
C TYR A 164 2.83 0.85 -34.36
N ALA A 165 3.29 -0.35 -34.73
CA ALA A 165 3.40 -0.76 -36.14
C ALA A 165 2.03 -1.03 -36.80
N PHE A 166 0.99 -1.29 -36.02
CA PHE A 166 -0.37 -1.46 -36.53
C PHE A 166 -1.12 -0.13 -36.62
N LEU A 167 -0.82 0.82 -35.74
CA LEU A 167 -1.48 2.14 -35.69
C LEU A 167 -0.87 3.13 -36.68
N TYR A 168 0.43 3.05 -36.91
CA TYR A 168 1.18 4.02 -37.70
C TYR A 168 1.93 3.31 -38.84
N PRO A 169 1.56 3.55 -40.11
CA PRO A 169 2.20 2.92 -41.27
C PRO A 169 3.53 3.61 -41.62
N PHE A 170 4.42 3.76 -40.65
CA PHE A 170 5.72 4.40 -40.81
C PHE A 170 6.88 3.42 -40.62
N PRO A 171 8.06 3.70 -41.23
CA PRO A 171 9.27 2.92 -40.97
C PRO A 171 9.68 2.94 -39.50
N ARG A 172 10.45 1.93 -39.09
CA ARG A 172 10.91 1.75 -37.70
C ARG A 172 11.58 3.00 -37.12
N GLU A 173 12.38 3.71 -37.92
CA GLU A 173 13.08 4.93 -37.50
C GLU A 173 12.09 6.03 -37.09
N SER A 174 10.97 6.14 -37.79
CA SER A 174 9.89 7.07 -37.46
C SER A 174 9.08 6.60 -36.26
N LEU A 175 8.80 5.29 -36.16
CA LEU A 175 8.16 4.70 -34.97
C LEU A 175 9.01 4.94 -33.71
N MET A 176 10.34 4.81 -33.81
CA MET A 176 11.29 5.13 -32.74
C MET A 176 11.30 6.60 -32.32
N ARG A 177 10.70 7.53 -33.08
CA ARG A 177 10.57 8.94 -32.69
C ARG A 177 9.21 9.25 -32.06
N ILE A 178 8.15 8.59 -32.51
CA ILE A 178 6.78 8.85 -32.03
C ILE A 178 6.37 7.96 -30.86
N ALA A 179 6.97 6.78 -30.72
CA ALA A 179 6.59 5.83 -29.68
C ALA A 179 6.95 6.35 -28.29
N TYR A 180 6.04 6.19 -27.34
CA TYR A 180 6.29 6.45 -25.93
C TYR A 180 6.64 5.16 -25.16
N HIS A 181 6.19 3.99 -25.62
CA HIS A 181 6.42 2.71 -24.94
C HIS A 181 7.26 1.76 -25.79
N PHE A 182 8.16 1.02 -25.15
CA PHE A 182 9.15 0.16 -25.80
C PHE A 182 9.16 -1.26 -25.24
N ASP A 183 9.31 -2.23 -26.14
CA ASP A 183 9.74 -3.58 -25.83
C ASP A 183 11.27 -3.62 -25.75
N PHE A 184 11.80 -4.54 -24.97
CA PHE A 184 13.23 -4.79 -24.82
C PHE A 184 13.46 -6.25 -24.47
N ASP A 185 14.72 -6.69 -24.56
CA ASP A 185 15.14 -8.00 -24.07
C ASP A 185 16.14 -7.79 -22.91
N TYR A 186 16.20 -8.71 -21.97
CA TYR A 186 17.26 -8.74 -20.97
C TYR A 186 18.52 -9.37 -21.57
N ARG A 187 19.69 -8.99 -21.07
CA ARG A 187 20.92 -9.74 -21.34
C ARG A 187 20.75 -11.21 -20.95
N PRO A 188 21.37 -12.15 -21.68
CA PRO A 188 21.29 -13.58 -21.36
C PRO A 188 21.67 -13.87 -19.90
N GLY A 189 20.76 -14.50 -19.15
CA GLY A 189 20.97 -14.84 -17.73
C GLY A 189 20.61 -13.74 -16.73
N GLU A 190 20.25 -12.53 -17.18
CA GLU A 190 19.88 -11.40 -16.30
C GLU A 190 18.35 -11.20 -16.20
N ALA A 191 17.55 -11.99 -16.91
CA ALA A 191 16.09 -11.88 -16.89
C ALA A 191 15.52 -12.35 -15.53
N PRO A 192 14.73 -11.52 -14.81
CA PRO A 192 14.08 -11.88 -13.55
C PRO A 192 12.83 -12.77 -13.76
N ALA A 193 12.90 -13.71 -14.69
CA ALA A 193 11.76 -14.52 -15.11
C ALA A 193 11.30 -15.45 -13.97
N GLY A 194 10.00 -15.42 -13.66
CA GLY A 194 9.38 -16.30 -12.68
C GLY A 194 9.70 -15.98 -11.21
N HIS A 195 10.37 -14.86 -10.92
CA HIS A 195 10.59 -14.44 -9.53
C HIS A 195 9.27 -14.04 -8.85
N ALA A 196 8.38 -13.36 -9.57
CA ALA A 196 7.12 -12.81 -9.03
C ALA A 196 5.92 -13.77 -9.10
N ASP A 197 6.04 -14.94 -9.73
CA ASP A 197 4.90 -15.80 -10.10
C ASP A 197 4.01 -16.17 -8.91
N ASP A 198 4.60 -16.51 -7.76
CA ASP A 198 3.85 -16.89 -6.57
C ASP A 198 3.13 -15.70 -5.92
N VAL A 199 3.74 -14.50 -5.96
CA VAL A 199 3.09 -13.26 -5.54
C VAL A 199 1.94 -12.92 -6.47
N ILE A 200 2.12 -13.04 -7.79
CA ILE A 200 1.05 -12.80 -8.78
C ILE A 200 -0.13 -13.73 -8.49
N ARG A 201 0.13 -15.04 -8.36
CA ARG A 201 -0.88 -16.08 -8.06
C ARG A 201 -1.59 -15.80 -6.74
N PHE A 202 -0.86 -15.40 -5.71
CA PHE A 202 -1.43 -15.04 -4.41
C PHE A 202 -2.36 -13.83 -4.55
N THR A 203 -1.94 -12.77 -5.26
CA THR A 203 -2.73 -11.54 -5.39
C THR A 203 -3.99 -11.76 -6.23
N GLU A 204 -3.94 -12.63 -7.24
CA GLU A 204 -5.11 -13.08 -7.97
C GLU A 204 -6.12 -13.77 -7.05
N ALA A 205 -5.66 -14.71 -6.21
CA ALA A 205 -6.52 -15.34 -5.22
C ALA A 205 -7.06 -14.34 -4.19
N TRP A 206 -6.25 -13.37 -3.76
CA TRP A 206 -6.65 -12.31 -2.83
C TRP A 206 -7.77 -11.44 -3.43
N ARG A 207 -7.67 -11.02 -4.69
CA ARG A 207 -8.71 -10.23 -5.38
C ARG A 207 -10.07 -10.93 -5.46
N GLN A 208 -10.09 -12.27 -5.48
CA GLN A 208 -11.32 -13.06 -5.59
C GLN A 208 -12.00 -13.35 -4.22
N LYS A 209 -11.41 -12.92 -3.09
CA LYS A 209 -11.98 -13.16 -1.76
C LYS A 209 -13.09 -12.16 -1.45
N GLU A 210 -14.33 -12.63 -1.36
CA GLU A 210 -15.49 -11.82 -0.97
C GLU A 210 -15.45 -11.43 0.52
N GLU A 211 -15.10 -12.38 1.41
CA GLU A 211 -14.93 -12.14 2.85
C GLU A 211 -13.47 -12.27 3.26
N ARG A 212 -12.87 -11.15 3.69
CA ARG A 212 -11.47 -11.09 4.14
C ARG A 212 -11.33 -11.06 5.67
N GLY A 213 -12.44 -10.86 6.37
CA GLY A 213 -12.45 -10.57 7.81
C GLY A 213 -11.79 -9.22 8.13
N LEU A 214 -11.54 -8.99 9.41
CA LEU A 214 -10.97 -7.76 9.94
C LEU A 214 -10.11 -8.05 11.16
N LEU A 215 -8.96 -7.38 11.24
CA LEU A 215 -8.22 -7.19 12.48
C LEU A 215 -8.46 -5.77 12.98
N CYS A 216 -9.09 -5.64 14.14
CA CYS A 216 -9.44 -4.33 14.71
C CYS A 216 -8.97 -4.19 16.16
N SER A 217 -8.81 -2.94 16.59
CA SER A 217 -8.48 -2.58 17.97
C SER A 217 -9.53 -1.66 18.56
N VAL A 218 -9.90 -1.91 19.82
CA VAL A 218 -10.89 -1.13 20.57
C VAL A 218 -10.37 -0.82 21.97
N ARG A 219 -10.41 0.45 22.35
CA ARG A 219 -10.09 0.87 23.72
C ARG A 219 -11.28 0.56 24.64
N ARG A 220 -11.05 -0.27 25.66
CA ARG A 220 -12.07 -0.59 26.67
C ARG A 220 -12.14 0.50 27.75
N PRO A 221 -13.29 0.64 28.46
CA PRO A 221 -13.43 1.62 29.54
C PRO A 221 -12.42 1.46 30.69
N ASN A 222 -11.93 0.24 30.91
CA ASN A 222 -10.88 -0.06 31.90
C ASN A 222 -9.47 0.38 31.45
N GLY A 223 -9.34 0.97 30.27
CA GLY A 223 -8.07 1.43 29.70
C GLY A 223 -7.28 0.36 28.95
N ALA A 224 -7.72 -0.89 28.92
CA ALA A 224 -7.10 -1.94 28.10
C ALA A 224 -7.41 -1.76 26.61
N LEU A 225 -6.57 -2.36 25.75
CA LEU A 225 -6.76 -2.40 24.30
C LEU A 225 -7.14 -3.83 23.89
N LEU A 226 -8.37 -4.01 23.43
CA LEU A 226 -8.82 -5.28 22.85
C LEU A 226 -8.43 -5.32 21.37
N LEU A 227 -7.63 -6.29 20.99
CA LEU A 227 -7.46 -6.70 19.60
C LEU A 227 -8.44 -7.82 19.29
N ARG A 228 -9.19 -7.70 18.19
CA ARG A 228 -10.09 -8.75 17.71
C ARG A 228 -9.80 -9.06 16.26
N ASP A 229 -9.63 -10.35 16.00
CA ASP A 229 -9.26 -10.88 14.69
C ASP A 229 -10.32 -11.85 14.17
N THR A 230 -11.02 -11.41 13.13
CA THR A 230 -12.04 -12.17 12.43
C THR A 230 -11.54 -12.73 11.09
N ARG A 231 -10.26 -12.53 10.75
CA ARG A 231 -9.67 -13.09 9.53
C ARG A 231 -9.82 -14.62 9.53
N PRO A 232 -10.11 -15.28 8.39
CA PRO A 232 -10.26 -16.74 8.35
C PRO A 232 -9.06 -17.49 8.95
N GLY A 233 -7.83 -17.00 8.71
CA GLY A 233 -6.57 -17.57 9.21
C GLY A 233 -6.06 -17.01 10.54
N ALA A 234 -6.91 -16.39 11.37
CA ALA A 234 -6.51 -15.85 12.67
C ALA A 234 -6.02 -16.96 13.62
N THR A 235 -4.82 -16.80 14.17
CA THR A 235 -4.28 -17.69 15.21
C THR A 235 -4.76 -17.31 16.60
N MET A 236 -5.00 -16.02 16.84
CA MET A 236 -5.59 -15.49 18.07
C MET A 236 -6.81 -14.63 17.73
N ARG A 237 -7.99 -15.05 18.19
CA ARG A 237 -9.26 -14.36 17.89
C ARG A 237 -9.46 -13.08 18.70
N GLU A 238 -9.04 -13.09 19.96
CA GLU A 238 -9.09 -11.93 20.84
C GLU A 238 -7.84 -11.90 21.71
N VAL A 239 -7.26 -10.72 21.85
CA VAL A 239 -6.11 -10.45 22.73
C VAL A 239 -6.39 -9.15 23.47
N GLU A 240 -6.34 -9.17 24.79
CA GLU A 240 -6.40 -7.95 25.59
C GLU A 240 -4.98 -7.53 25.97
N LEU A 241 -4.57 -6.35 25.51
CA LEU A 241 -3.30 -5.74 25.85
C LEU A 241 -3.54 -4.70 26.94
N SER A 242 -2.67 -4.68 27.95
CA SER A 242 -2.78 -3.74 29.06
C SER A 242 -1.48 -2.99 29.30
N GLY A 243 -1.58 -1.82 29.96
CA GLY A 243 -0.42 -1.01 30.32
C GLY A 243 0.59 -0.80 29.18
N GLY A 244 1.83 -1.24 29.41
CA GLY A 244 2.94 -1.07 28.46
C GLY A 244 2.74 -1.81 27.13
N GLU A 245 2.07 -2.96 27.14
CA GLU A 245 1.80 -3.72 25.90
C GLU A 245 0.88 -2.94 24.96
N ALA A 246 -0.21 -2.37 25.51
CA ALA A 246 -1.12 -1.53 24.76
C ALA A 246 -0.39 -0.27 24.24
N ALA A 247 0.42 0.37 25.09
CA ALA A 247 1.20 1.55 24.70
C ALA A 247 2.20 1.25 23.58
N ALA A 248 2.89 0.09 23.62
CA ALA A 248 3.79 -0.35 22.56
C ALA A 248 3.05 -0.57 21.24
N TYR A 249 1.93 -1.28 21.30
CA TYR A 249 1.11 -1.61 20.12
C TYR A 249 0.54 -0.35 19.45
N GLU A 250 -0.01 0.58 20.24
CA GLU A 250 -0.54 1.85 19.77
C GLU A 250 0.58 2.76 19.21
N PHE A 251 1.77 2.74 19.81
CA PHE A 251 2.92 3.51 19.31
C PHE A 251 3.44 3.01 17.96
N CYS A 252 3.27 1.71 17.70
CA CYS A 252 3.56 1.08 16.41
C CYS A 252 2.42 1.26 15.39
N ASP A 253 1.43 2.13 15.64
CA ASP A 253 0.47 2.50 14.60
C ASP A 253 1.15 3.15 13.39
N GLU A 254 2.23 3.87 13.66
CA GLU A 254 3.26 4.18 12.68
C GLU A 254 4.37 3.12 12.74
N PHE A 255 5.05 2.82 11.64
CA PHE A 255 6.22 1.95 11.71
C PHE A 255 7.32 2.59 12.58
N ARG A 256 7.88 1.84 13.52
CA ARG A 256 8.87 2.34 14.49
C ARG A 256 10.11 1.45 14.53
N PRO A 257 11.32 2.02 14.62
CA PRO A 257 12.51 1.25 14.93
C PRO A 257 12.42 0.69 16.35
N PHE A 258 12.93 -0.52 16.58
CA PHE A 258 12.89 -1.20 17.88
C PHE A 258 13.36 -0.32 19.06
N ALA A 259 14.50 0.36 18.90
CA ALA A 259 15.04 1.25 19.93
C ALA A 259 14.08 2.40 20.30
N GLY A 260 13.29 2.90 19.34
CA GLY A 260 12.28 3.92 19.58
C GLY A 260 11.13 3.41 20.44
N ILE A 261 10.74 2.15 20.26
CA ILE A 261 9.66 1.49 21.03
C ILE A 261 10.12 1.32 22.49
N VAL A 262 11.32 0.78 22.70
CA VAL A 262 11.90 0.60 24.04
C VAL A 262 11.99 1.94 24.77
N ARG A 263 12.49 2.99 24.11
CA ARG A 263 12.55 4.34 24.68
C ARG A 263 11.16 4.84 25.08
N ARG A 264 10.18 4.71 24.19
CA ARG A 264 8.80 5.15 24.44
C ARG A 264 8.20 4.46 25.66
N LEU A 265 8.46 3.15 25.83
CA LEU A 265 7.94 2.40 26.98
C LEU A 265 8.59 2.84 28.30
N ARG A 266 9.90 3.07 28.31
CA ARG A 266 10.63 3.58 29.48
C ARG A 266 10.14 4.96 29.90
N GLU A 267 9.82 5.82 28.94
CA GLU A 267 9.19 7.13 29.19
C GLU A 267 7.74 7.02 29.69
N TRP A 268 6.99 6.03 29.19
CA TRP A 268 5.58 5.83 29.53
C TRP A 268 5.39 5.30 30.96
N SER A 269 6.31 4.46 31.46
CA SER A 269 6.27 3.94 32.84
C SER A 269 7.62 4.11 33.55
N PRO A 270 7.95 5.32 34.02
CA PRO A 270 9.16 5.56 34.79
C PRO A 270 9.21 4.66 36.04
N GLY A 271 10.31 3.90 36.19
CA GLY A 271 10.52 2.99 37.32
C GLY A 271 10.07 1.54 37.10
N ALA A 272 9.42 1.21 35.97
CA ALA A 272 9.18 -0.18 35.60
C ALA A 272 10.44 -0.81 34.98
N GLU A 273 10.69 -2.08 35.30
CA GLU A 273 11.81 -2.84 34.74
C GLU A 273 11.47 -3.29 33.31
N ILE A 274 11.77 -2.43 32.34
CA ILE A 274 11.54 -2.70 30.91
C ILE A 274 12.84 -3.20 30.27
N THR A 275 12.92 -4.52 30.08
CA THR A 275 14.03 -5.19 29.42
C THR A 275 13.82 -5.22 27.90
N GLU A 276 14.90 -5.10 27.14
CA GLU A 276 14.83 -5.19 25.67
C GLU A 276 14.39 -6.57 25.21
N GLU A 277 14.82 -7.63 25.90
CA GLU A 277 14.42 -9.01 25.63
C GLU A 277 12.90 -9.20 25.82
N GLY A 278 12.32 -8.66 26.90
CA GLY A 278 10.87 -8.71 27.14
C GLY A 278 10.08 -7.96 26.06
N VAL A 279 10.52 -6.75 25.68
CA VAL A 279 9.87 -5.98 24.60
C VAL A 279 9.97 -6.72 23.27
N ARG A 280 11.14 -7.30 22.95
CA ARG A 280 11.35 -8.07 21.72
C ARG A 280 10.45 -9.31 21.68
N GLY A 281 10.45 -10.11 22.73
CA GLY A 281 9.60 -11.31 22.81
C GLY A 281 8.11 -10.99 22.68
N PHE A 282 7.65 -9.88 23.26
CA PHE A 282 6.29 -9.40 23.07
C PHE A 282 5.98 -9.06 21.60
N LEU A 283 6.82 -8.25 20.96
CA LEU A 283 6.63 -7.84 19.57
C LEU A 283 6.71 -9.04 18.60
N GLU A 284 7.66 -9.95 18.82
CA GLU A 284 7.83 -11.19 18.04
C GLU A 284 6.63 -12.12 18.20
N SER A 285 6.07 -12.24 19.41
CA SER A 285 4.83 -12.99 19.65
C SER A 285 3.66 -12.43 18.84
N LEU A 286 3.51 -11.11 18.80
CA LEU A 286 2.46 -10.47 18.00
C LEU A 286 2.69 -10.65 16.49
N ALA A 287 3.93 -10.57 16.01
CA ALA A 287 4.25 -10.82 14.61
C ALA A 287 4.03 -12.28 14.20
N ALA A 288 4.42 -13.24 15.05
CA ALA A 288 4.16 -14.66 14.83
C ALA A 288 2.66 -14.98 14.73
N ASN A 289 1.82 -14.19 15.41
CA ASN A 289 0.37 -14.28 15.34
C ASN A 289 -0.27 -13.33 14.31
N ARG A 290 0.53 -12.74 13.41
CA ARG A 290 0.09 -11.83 12.34
C ARG A 290 -0.73 -10.64 12.85
N LEU A 291 -0.47 -10.19 14.08
CA LEU A 291 -1.06 -8.98 14.68
C LEU A 291 -0.17 -7.75 14.47
N MET A 292 1.08 -7.97 14.07
CA MET A 292 2.09 -6.98 13.69
C MET A 292 2.90 -7.47 12.48
N LEU A 293 3.61 -6.54 11.84
CA LEU A 293 4.64 -6.82 10.85
C LEU A 293 5.99 -6.28 11.31
N THR A 294 7.05 -6.88 10.78
CA THR A 294 8.43 -6.45 10.99
C THR A 294 9.29 -6.73 9.75
N ASP A 295 10.25 -5.85 9.49
CA ASP A 295 11.34 -6.04 8.51
C ASP A 295 12.65 -6.48 9.22
N GLY A 296 12.56 -6.88 10.49
CA GLY A 296 13.68 -7.19 11.39
C GLY A 296 14.26 -5.97 12.12
N ARG A 297 13.97 -4.75 11.66
CA ARG A 297 14.47 -3.48 12.26
C ARG A 297 13.33 -2.61 12.80
N ASN A 298 12.24 -2.53 12.05
CA ASN A 298 11.07 -1.72 12.29
C ASN A 298 9.85 -2.60 12.54
N TRP A 299 8.89 -2.08 13.30
CA TRP A 299 7.67 -2.77 13.69
C TRP A 299 6.45 -1.92 13.37
N LEU A 300 5.39 -2.56 12.89
CA LEU A 300 4.11 -1.94 12.55
C LEU A 300 2.96 -2.77 13.11
N SER A 301 2.04 -2.14 13.83
CA SER A 301 0.79 -2.76 14.26
C SER A 301 -0.24 -2.77 13.13
N LEU A 302 -0.98 -3.87 13.01
CA LEU A 302 -1.89 -4.09 11.88
C LEU A 302 -3.35 -3.73 12.18
N ALA A 303 -3.77 -3.72 13.45
CA ALA A 303 -5.17 -3.55 13.77
C ALA A 303 -5.70 -2.15 13.43
N VAL A 304 -6.83 -2.12 12.71
CA VAL A 304 -7.57 -0.90 12.39
C VAL A 304 -8.31 -0.41 13.64
N ARG A 305 -8.21 0.88 13.98
CA ARG A 305 -8.87 1.42 15.17
C ARG A 305 -10.37 1.59 14.90
N VAL A 306 -11.19 1.02 15.78
CA VAL A 306 -12.65 1.15 15.70
C VAL A 306 -13.22 1.61 17.04
N ARG A 307 -14.35 2.34 17.01
CA ARG A 307 -15.02 2.81 18.23
C ARG A 307 -15.70 1.68 18.98
N GLU A 308 -16.29 0.76 18.25
CA GLU A 308 -16.98 -0.42 18.78
C GLU A 308 -16.61 -1.63 17.93
N VAL A 309 -16.60 -2.80 18.57
CA VAL A 309 -16.31 -4.07 17.89
C VAL A 309 -17.41 -4.35 16.86
N PRO A 310 -17.08 -4.47 15.56
CA PRO A 310 -18.06 -4.84 14.56
C PRO A 310 -18.68 -6.20 14.88
N ARG A 311 -20.00 -6.31 14.75
CA ARG A 311 -20.69 -7.60 14.89
C ARG A 311 -20.21 -8.54 13.79
N ALA A 312 -20.07 -9.83 14.09
CA ALA A 312 -19.53 -10.85 13.18
C ALA A 312 -20.26 -10.97 11.82
N ASN A 313 -21.47 -10.41 11.71
CA ASN A 313 -22.29 -10.41 10.49
C ASN A 313 -22.62 -8.99 9.99
N ALA A 314 -21.89 -7.96 10.43
CA ALA A 314 -22.03 -6.65 9.81
C ALA A 314 -21.42 -6.77 8.40
N PRO A 315 -22.20 -6.54 7.32
CA PRO A 315 -21.63 -6.51 5.98
C PRO A 315 -20.48 -5.51 6.00
N ASP A 316 -19.36 -5.89 5.39
CA ASP A 316 -18.16 -5.08 5.28
C ASP A 316 -18.60 -3.70 4.78
N GLY A 317 -18.61 -2.72 5.69
CA GLY A 317 -19.48 -1.55 5.58
C GLY A 317 -19.31 -0.90 4.22
N LYS A 318 -20.34 -1.00 3.36
CA LYS A 318 -20.29 -0.69 1.91
C LYS A 318 -18.85 -0.58 1.40
N GLN A 319 -18.19 -1.70 1.10
CA GLN A 319 -16.98 -1.65 0.28
C GLN A 319 -17.27 -0.69 -0.86
N ALA A 320 -16.52 0.41 -0.89
CA ALA A 320 -16.75 1.44 -1.88
C ALA A 320 -16.61 0.76 -3.24
N ARG A 321 -17.61 0.93 -4.11
CA ARG A 321 -17.61 0.26 -5.41
C ARG A 321 -16.26 0.55 -6.06
N PRO A 322 -15.53 -0.44 -6.59
CA PRO A 322 -14.24 -0.20 -7.21
C PRO A 322 -14.39 0.96 -8.18
N TRP A 323 -13.48 1.93 -8.10
CA TRP A 323 -13.41 2.95 -9.14
C TRP A 323 -13.02 2.20 -10.41
N VAL A 324 -14.00 1.98 -11.29
CA VAL A 324 -13.74 1.37 -12.60
C VAL A 324 -12.95 2.40 -13.41
N THR A 325 -11.64 2.42 -13.21
CA THR A 325 -10.71 3.14 -14.05
C THR A 325 -10.49 2.26 -15.28
N THR A 326 -10.93 2.72 -16.45
CA THR A 326 -10.60 2.10 -17.75
C THR A 326 -9.13 2.32 -18.16
N ARG A 327 -8.27 2.75 -17.23
CA ARG A 327 -6.86 2.94 -17.50
C ARG A 327 -6.14 1.62 -17.27
N GLU A 328 -5.71 0.97 -18.34
CA GLU A 328 -4.53 0.11 -18.28
C GLU A 328 -3.47 0.88 -17.50
N ALA A 329 -2.94 0.29 -16.42
CA ALA A 329 -2.02 0.91 -15.50
C ALA A 329 -1.05 1.86 -16.22
N VAL A 330 -1.31 3.17 -16.13
CA VAL A 330 -0.36 4.17 -16.62
C VAL A 330 0.67 4.26 -15.52
N LEU A 331 1.66 3.36 -15.60
CA LEU A 331 2.86 3.36 -14.80
C LEU A 331 3.53 4.73 -14.97
N VAL A 332 3.61 5.50 -13.89
CA VAL A 332 4.22 6.84 -13.82
C VAL A 332 5.72 6.72 -13.55
#